data_AF-A0A9D7Y7E5-F1
#
_entry.id   AF-A0A9D7Y7E5-F1
#
_cell.length_a   1.000
_cell.length_b   1.000
_cell.length_c   1.000
_cell.angle_alpha   90.00
_cell.angle_beta   90.00
_cell.angle_gamma   90.00
#
_symmetry.space_group_name_H-M   'P 1'
#
loop_
_entity.id
_entity.type
_entity.pdbx_description
1 polymer ?
#
loop_
_entity_poly.entity_id
_entity_poly.type
_entity_poly.pdbx_seq_one_letter_code
_entity_poly.pdbx_strand_id
1 'polypeptide(L)'
;MTNKVLCQNEFILKGYLKGLGTGKKVYLGNKPKGIGPTFIPIFFDSVYSVKDSFYFKKHKFNYVTDYSVETELDNGWQSFLIDKGNILISGHADTIYRSKVIGSANETLYKKFTKEIYKPWDSEYFAMMKRLPGRKDIDSSAYKKINDSMIALTLAHRNRIYNFYKENVKQRPYVALEPYVWLQSK
;
A
#
# COMPACT_ATOMS: atom_id res chain seq x y z
N MET A 1 5.03 -27.25 -21.90
CA MET A 1 4.38 -26.86 -20.63
C MET A 1 3.78 -25.48 -20.82
N THR A 2 2.47 -25.37 -20.79
CA THR A 2 1.71 -24.16 -21.15
C THR A 2 1.84 -23.12 -20.05
N ASN A 3 2.51 -22.00 -20.38
CA ASN A 3 2.56 -20.80 -19.53
C ASN A 3 1.15 -20.30 -19.28
N LYS A 4 0.61 -20.57 -18.10
CA LYS A 4 -0.73 -20.14 -17.71
C LYS A 4 -0.65 -18.65 -17.39
N VAL A 5 -0.99 -17.81 -18.36
CA VAL A 5 -1.14 -16.36 -18.18
C VAL A 5 -2.25 -16.12 -17.16
N LEU A 6 -1.91 -15.60 -15.98
CA LEU A 6 -2.87 -15.42 -14.87
C LEU A 6 -3.49 -14.01 -14.79
N CYS A 7 -3.11 -13.05 -15.62
CA CYS A 7 -3.81 -11.75 -15.76
C CYS A 7 -3.89 -11.36 -17.25
N GLN A 8 -4.98 -11.76 -17.92
CA GLN A 8 -5.31 -11.30 -19.28
C GLN A 8 -6.60 -10.47 -19.32
N ASN A 9 -7.19 -10.16 -18.16
CA ASN A 9 -8.53 -9.61 -18.11
C ASN A 9 -8.50 -8.12 -17.76
N GLU A 10 -9.37 -7.34 -18.41
CA GLU A 10 -9.69 -5.99 -17.98
C GLU A 10 -10.33 -6.06 -16.59
N PHE A 11 -9.84 -5.24 -15.65
CA PHE A 11 -10.40 -5.18 -14.30
C PHE A 11 -11.27 -3.94 -14.14
N ILE A 12 -12.22 -4.09 -13.23
CA ILE A 12 -13.08 -3.02 -12.79
C ILE A 12 -12.84 -2.80 -11.30
N LEU A 13 -12.42 -1.59 -10.94
CA LEU A 13 -12.33 -1.16 -9.55
C LEU A 13 -13.39 -0.09 -9.30
N LYS A 14 -14.34 -0.42 -8.44
CA LYS A 14 -15.38 0.48 -7.93
C LYS A 14 -15.06 0.81 -6.48
N GLY A 15 -15.37 2.02 -6.06
CA GLY A 15 -15.46 2.28 -4.64
C GLY A 15 -16.46 3.34 -4.26
N TYR A 16 -16.81 3.32 -2.98
CA TYR A 16 -17.69 4.26 -2.31
C TYR A 16 -17.04 4.68 -0.99
N LEU A 17 -16.69 5.95 -0.87
CA LEU A 17 -16.09 6.52 0.33
C LEU A 17 -17.02 7.62 0.84
N LYS A 18 -17.80 7.31 1.88
CA LYS A 18 -18.70 8.28 2.51
C LYS A 18 -17.92 9.53 2.91
N GLY A 19 -18.46 10.69 2.57
CA GLY A 19 -17.86 11.98 2.89
C GLY A 19 -16.77 12.45 1.90
N LEU A 20 -16.53 11.71 0.82
CA LEU A 20 -15.61 12.14 -0.23
C LEU A 20 -16.20 13.27 -1.07
N GLY A 21 -17.48 13.20 -1.41
CA GLY A 21 -18.16 14.17 -2.26
C GLY A 21 -17.98 13.93 -3.75
N THR A 22 -18.22 14.98 -4.55
CA THR A 22 -18.06 14.98 -6.01
C THR A 22 -16.84 15.83 -6.39
N GLY A 23 -16.11 15.42 -7.41
CA GLY A 23 -14.98 16.18 -7.95
C GLY A 23 -13.66 15.99 -7.19
N LYS A 24 -13.62 15.12 -6.17
CA LYS A 24 -12.37 14.76 -5.50
C LYS A 24 -11.60 13.73 -6.29
N LYS A 25 -10.30 13.95 -6.46
CA LYS A 25 -9.41 13.03 -7.16
C LYS A 25 -9.08 11.82 -6.29
N VAL A 26 -9.14 10.65 -6.92
CA VAL A 26 -8.83 9.35 -6.36
C VAL A 26 -7.72 8.74 -7.20
N TYR A 27 -6.67 8.27 -6.55
CA TYR A 27 -5.47 7.73 -7.18
C TYR A 27 -5.40 6.23 -6.98
N LEU A 28 -4.98 5.53 -8.03
CA LEU A 28 -4.64 4.12 -8.00
C LEU A 28 -3.11 4.00 -8.06
N GLY A 29 -2.51 3.39 -7.05
CA GLY A 29 -1.05 3.23 -6.97
C GLY A 29 -0.62 1.86 -6.45
N ASN A 30 0.63 1.75 -6.02
CA ASN A 30 1.25 0.51 -5.56
C ASN A 30 1.67 0.49 -4.09
N LYS A 31 1.01 1.27 -3.23
CA LYS A 31 1.47 1.50 -1.86
C LYS A 31 1.06 0.36 -0.92
N PRO A 32 1.99 -0.48 -0.44
CA PRO A 32 1.65 -1.56 0.49
C PRO A 32 1.26 -1.01 1.87
N LYS A 33 0.61 -1.84 2.69
CA LYS A 33 0.34 -1.48 4.08
C LYS A 33 1.64 -1.36 4.86
N GLY A 34 1.70 -0.37 5.73
CA GLY A 34 2.81 -0.19 6.65
C GLY A 34 4.10 0.29 6.01
N ILE A 35 4.01 0.99 4.88
CA ILE A 35 5.17 1.61 4.27
C ILE A 35 5.30 3.07 4.65
N GLY A 36 6.51 3.47 5.02
CA GLY A 36 6.81 4.82 5.47
C GLY A 36 6.95 5.83 4.33
N PRO A 37 7.19 7.11 4.68
CA PRO A 37 7.21 8.23 3.72
C PRO A 37 8.38 8.17 2.72
N THR A 38 9.40 7.34 2.97
CA THR A 38 10.53 7.14 2.06
C THR A 38 10.16 6.27 0.85
N PHE A 39 8.97 5.66 0.85
CA PHE A 39 8.47 4.94 -0.31
C PHE A 39 7.90 5.90 -1.33
N ILE A 40 8.41 5.81 -2.55
CA ILE A 40 7.92 6.58 -3.69
C ILE A 40 6.81 5.75 -4.35
N PRO A 41 5.53 6.15 -4.22
CA PRO A 41 4.45 5.43 -4.86
C PRO A 41 4.52 5.63 -6.38
N ILE A 42 4.27 4.55 -7.11
CA ILE A 42 3.95 4.60 -8.53
C ILE A 42 2.44 4.74 -8.63
N PHE A 43 1.98 5.82 -9.25
CA PHE A 43 0.58 6.02 -9.60
C PHE A 43 0.32 5.46 -10.99
N PHE A 44 -0.64 4.55 -11.06
CA PHE A 44 -1.05 3.89 -12.29
C PHE A 44 -2.13 4.66 -13.03
N ASP A 45 -3.05 5.28 -12.28
CA ASP A 45 -4.21 5.98 -12.84
C ASP A 45 -4.82 6.93 -11.80
N SER A 46 -5.71 7.82 -12.24
CA SER A 46 -6.53 8.65 -11.36
C SER A 46 -7.89 8.94 -11.96
N VAL A 47 -8.91 9.05 -11.11
CA VAL A 47 -10.29 9.38 -11.50
C VAL A 47 -10.88 10.40 -10.55
N TYR A 48 -11.93 11.09 -10.98
CA TYR A 48 -12.72 11.96 -10.11
C TYR A 48 -13.91 11.21 -9.55
N SER A 49 -14.22 11.49 -8.29
CA SER A 49 -15.39 10.97 -7.60
C SER A 49 -16.68 11.66 -8.05
N VAL A 50 -17.78 10.92 -7.99
CA VAL A 50 -19.14 11.40 -8.22
C VAL A 50 -20.01 10.87 -7.09
N LYS A 51 -20.56 11.76 -6.26
CA LYS A 51 -21.40 11.42 -5.10
C LYS A 51 -20.76 10.30 -4.26
N ASP A 52 -19.58 10.57 -3.69
CA ASP A 52 -18.79 9.64 -2.87
C ASP A 52 -18.23 8.41 -3.61
N SER A 53 -18.59 8.20 -4.87
CA SER A 53 -18.23 6.99 -5.63
C SER A 53 -17.11 7.27 -6.63
N PHE A 54 -16.26 6.29 -6.88
CA PHE A 54 -15.21 6.36 -7.90
C PHE A 54 -15.12 5.07 -8.71
N TYR A 55 -14.56 5.19 -9.92
CA TYR A 55 -14.58 4.10 -10.87
C TYR A 55 -13.38 4.09 -11.82
N PHE A 56 -12.49 3.11 -11.67
CA PHE A 56 -11.40 2.87 -12.60
C PHE A 56 -11.82 1.81 -13.63
N LYS A 57 -11.81 2.20 -14.91
CA LYS A 57 -12.20 1.34 -16.03
C LYS A 57 -10.98 0.68 -16.66
N LYS A 58 -11.07 -0.62 -16.92
CA LYS A 58 -10.22 -1.34 -17.89
C LYS A 58 -8.72 -1.24 -17.62
N HIS A 59 -8.32 -1.14 -16.37
CA HIS A 59 -6.91 -1.12 -16.03
C HIS A 59 -6.33 -2.54 -16.20
N LYS A 60 -5.20 -2.65 -16.91
CA LYS A 60 -4.49 -3.92 -17.10
C LYS A 60 -3.42 -4.06 -16.01
N PHE A 61 -3.64 -5.00 -15.11
CA PHE A 61 -2.74 -5.29 -14.01
C PHE A 61 -1.79 -6.42 -14.39
N ASN A 62 -0.59 -6.06 -14.84
CA ASN A 62 0.35 -7.00 -15.46
C ASN A 62 1.16 -7.82 -14.43
N TYR A 63 1.07 -7.51 -13.13
CA TYR A 63 1.86 -8.14 -12.07
C TYR A 63 1.05 -8.27 -10.77
N VAL A 64 1.40 -9.25 -9.93
CA VAL A 64 0.86 -9.36 -8.57
C VAL A 64 1.69 -8.44 -7.70
N THR A 65 1.09 -7.36 -7.25
CA THR A 65 1.68 -6.41 -6.30
C THR A 65 0.59 -5.91 -5.36
N ASP A 66 1.01 -5.21 -4.30
CA ASP A 66 0.10 -4.37 -3.52
C ASP A 66 -0.38 -3.21 -4.39
N TYR A 67 -1.67 -3.19 -4.69
CA TYR A 67 -2.36 -2.03 -5.22
C TYR A 67 -2.88 -1.19 -4.07
N SER A 68 -3.06 0.11 -4.29
CA SER A 68 -3.60 1.03 -3.30
C SER A 68 -4.56 2.02 -3.91
N VAL A 69 -5.60 2.38 -3.14
CA VAL A 69 -6.41 3.56 -3.41
C VAL A 69 -6.11 4.62 -2.36
N GLU A 70 -5.85 5.84 -2.80
CA GLU A 70 -5.76 7.02 -1.96
C GLU A 70 -6.49 8.20 -2.61
N THR A 71 -6.76 9.24 -1.83
CA THR A 71 -7.56 10.39 -2.26
C THR A 71 -6.76 11.67 -2.06
N GLU A 72 -7.14 12.74 -2.77
CA GLU A 72 -6.55 14.07 -2.55
C GLU A 72 -6.72 14.65 -1.14
N LEU A 73 -7.55 14.03 -0.28
CA LEU A 73 -7.71 14.42 1.12
C LEU A 73 -6.53 13.99 2.02
N ASP A 74 -5.59 13.18 1.51
CA ASP A 74 -4.38 12.73 2.21
C ASP A 74 -4.61 12.03 3.57
N ASN A 75 -5.75 11.36 3.72
CA ASN A 75 -6.10 10.60 4.94
C ASN A 75 -5.59 9.15 4.93
N GLY A 76 -4.47 8.91 4.26
CA GLY A 76 -3.87 7.59 4.05
C GLY A 76 -4.38 6.86 2.81
N TRP A 77 -4.15 5.54 2.78
CA TRP A 77 -4.47 4.69 1.62
C TRP A 77 -5.02 3.33 2.05
N GLN A 78 -5.79 2.72 1.16
CA GLN A 78 -6.26 1.34 1.30
C GLN A 78 -5.50 0.43 0.33
N SER A 79 -4.65 -0.47 0.84
CA SER A 79 -3.98 -1.47 0.01
C SER A 79 -4.83 -2.72 -0.23
N PHE A 80 -4.61 -3.40 -1.35
CA PHE A 80 -5.27 -4.64 -1.75
C PHE A 80 -4.47 -5.41 -2.79
N LEU A 81 -4.74 -6.71 -2.94
CA LEU A 81 -4.18 -7.52 -4.02
C LEU A 81 -5.19 -7.68 -5.15
N ILE A 82 -4.71 -7.64 -6.39
CA ILE A 82 -5.51 -7.91 -7.58
C ILE A 82 -5.09 -9.24 -8.18
N ASP A 83 -6.07 -10.08 -8.48
CA ASP A 83 -5.83 -11.38 -9.11
C ASP A 83 -6.83 -11.64 -10.24
N LYS A 84 -8.14 -11.67 -9.96
CA LYS A 84 -9.21 -11.80 -10.96
C LYS A 84 -10.50 -11.08 -10.52
N GLY A 85 -11.22 -10.49 -11.47
CA GLY A 85 -12.59 -10.02 -11.28
C GLY A 85 -12.72 -8.54 -10.89
N ASN A 86 -13.87 -8.19 -10.30
CA ASN A 86 -14.18 -6.81 -9.93
C ASN A 86 -13.80 -6.55 -8.48
N ILE A 87 -13.08 -5.46 -8.22
CA ILE A 87 -12.77 -5.01 -6.87
C ILE A 87 -13.79 -3.96 -6.44
N LEU A 88 -14.31 -4.11 -5.22
CA LEU A 88 -15.15 -3.11 -4.57
C LEU A 88 -14.48 -2.64 -3.28
N ILE A 89 -14.36 -1.32 -3.13
CA ILE A 89 -13.86 -0.68 -1.91
C ILE A 89 -14.98 0.14 -1.27
N SER A 90 -15.24 -0.05 0.02
CA SER A 90 -16.27 0.71 0.74
C SER A 90 -15.77 1.17 2.10
N GLY A 91 -15.98 2.45 2.42
CA GLY A 91 -15.50 3.03 3.68
C GLY A 91 -15.89 4.50 3.86
N HIS A 92 -15.13 5.19 4.71
CA HIS A 92 -15.22 6.62 4.95
C HIS A 92 -13.96 7.30 4.43
N ALA A 93 -14.07 8.49 3.85
CA ALA A 93 -12.92 9.19 3.25
C ALA A 93 -11.83 9.52 4.28
N ASP A 94 -12.23 9.98 5.48
CA ASP A 94 -11.31 10.29 6.59
C ASP A 94 -10.59 9.07 7.18
N THR A 95 -11.08 7.87 6.90
CA THR A 95 -10.49 6.62 7.41
C THR A 95 -10.34 5.60 6.30
N ILE A 96 -9.88 6.03 5.12
CA ILE A 96 -9.78 5.16 3.95
C ILE A 96 -8.95 3.91 4.22
N TYR A 97 -7.90 4.00 5.03
CA TYR A 97 -7.04 2.87 5.44
C TYR A 97 -7.76 1.75 6.23
N ARG A 98 -9.02 1.99 6.65
CA ARG A 98 -9.92 1.01 7.28
C ARG A 98 -11.02 0.51 6.35
N SER A 99 -10.97 0.87 5.07
CA SER A 99 -12.03 0.52 4.11
C SER A 99 -12.08 -0.98 3.89
N LYS A 100 -13.30 -1.48 3.71
CA LYS A 100 -13.54 -2.86 3.32
C LYS A 100 -13.21 -3.04 1.85
N VAL A 101 -12.44 -4.07 1.52
CA VAL A 101 -12.13 -4.48 0.14
C VAL A 101 -12.78 -5.83 -0.14
N ILE A 102 -13.51 -5.94 -1.25
CA ILE A 102 -14.20 -7.15 -1.71
C ILE A 102 -13.74 -7.48 -3.13
N GLY A 103 -13.67 -8.78 -3.47
CA GLY A 103 -13.35 -9.25 -4.82
C GLY A 103 -11.87 -9.54 -5.07
N SER A 104 -11.02 -9.43 -4.05
CA SER A 104 -9.63 -9.89 -4.12
C SER A 104 -9.59 -11.41 -3.96
N ALA A 105 -9.37 -12.16 -5.04
CA ALA A 105 -9.29 -13.64 -4.98
C ALA A 105 -8.12 -14.14 -4.10
N ASN A 106 -7.12 -13.30 -3.86
CA ASN A 106 -5.98 -13.57 -2.99
C ASN A 106 -6.22 -13.15 -1.53
N GLU A 107 -7.46 -13.18 -1.05
CA GLU A 107 -7.80 -12.87 0.35
C GLU A 107 -6.95 -13.69 1.33
N THR A 108 -6.65 -14.95 1.03
CA THR A 108 -5.77 -15.80 1.84
C THR A 108 -4.33 -15.29 1.86
N LEU A 109 -3.75 -14.93 0.71
CA LEU A 109 -2.40 -14.39 0.63
C LEU A 109 -2.31 -13.02 1.33
N TYR A 110 -3.32 -12.18 1.16
CA TYR A 110 -3.40 -10.86 1.80
C TYR A 110 -3.59 -10.97 3.32
N LYS A 111 -4.39 -11.93 3.80
CA LYS A 111 -4.49 -12.27 5.23
C LYS A 111 -3.16 -12.76 5.79
N LYS A 112 -2.46 -13.62 5.04
CA LYS A 112 -1.12 -14.12 5.39
C LYS A 112 -0.12 -12.98 5.48
N PHE A 113 -0.05 -12.11 4.47
CA PHE A 113 0.75 -10.89 4.45
C PHE A 113 0.45 -10.01 5.67
N THR A 114 -0.84 -9.75 5.94
CA THR A 114 -1.26 -8.93 7.07
C THR A 114 -0.77 -9.51 8.40
N LYS A 115 -0.86 -10.84 8.56
CA LYS A 115 -0.48 -11.53 9.79
C LYS A 115 1.03 -11.62 9.99
N GLU A 116 1.77 -11.98 8.95
CA GLU A 116 3.19 -12.33 9.04
C GLU A 116 4.12 -11.14 8.81
N ILE A 117 3.67 -10.14 8.04
CA ILE A 117 4.52 -9.04 7.59
C ILE A 117 4.07 -7.73 8.22
N TYR A 118 2.81 -7.33 8.00
CA TYR A 118 2.31 -6.02 8.42
C TYR A 118 2.14 -5.90 9.94
N LYS A 119 1.40 -6.81 10.59
CA LYS A 119 1.14 -6.72 12.05
C LYS A 119 2.42 -6.69 12.91
N PRO A 120 3.44 -7.51 12.65
CA PRO A 120 4.71 -7.42 13.38
C PRO A 120 5.38 -6.06 13.22
N TRP A 121 5.47 -5.55 11.99
CA TRP A 121 6.03 -4.22 11.72
C TRP A 121 5.22 -3.12 12.40
N ASP A 122 3.90 -3.17 12.33
CA ASP A 122 3.01 -2.17 12.93
C ASP A 122 3.23 -2.10 14.45
N SER A 123 3.36 -3.26 15.11
CA SER A 123 3.70 -3.35 16.53
C SER A 123 5.09 -2.77 16.85
N GLU A 124 6.12 -3.11 16.06
CA GLU A 124 7.48 -2.56 16.22
C GLU A 124 7.50 -1.04 16.03
N TYR A 125 6.80 -0.55 14.99
CA TYR A 125 6.69 0.86 14.64
C TYR A 125 5.98 1.67 15.74
N PHE A 126 4.83 1.20 16.22
CA PHE A 126 4.12 1.88 17.31
C PHE A 126 4.89 1.86 18.63
N ALA A 127 5.65 0.80 18.90
CA ALA A 127 6.54 0.76 20.06
C ALA A 127 7.65 1.83 19.97
N MET A 128 8.20 2.08 18.77
CA MET A 128 9.15 3.16 18.54
C MET A 128 8.48 4.55 18.63
N MET A 129 7.30 4.73 18.05
CA MET A 129 6.55 5.99 18.13
C MET A 129 6.21 6.39 19.57
N LYS A 130 5.87 5.42 20.44
CA LYS A 130 5.66 5.70 21.88
C LYS A 130 6.92 6.20 22.59
N ARG A 131 8.10 5.88 22.06
CA ARG A 131 9.40 6.36 22.58
C ARG A 131 9.78 7.74 22.04
N LEU A 132 8.99 8.32 21.13
CA LEU A 132 9.02 9.74 20.78
C LEU A 132 8.01 10.47 21.69
N PRO A 133 8.33 10.82 22.95
CA PRO A 133 7.45 11.72 23.66
C PRO A 133 7.40 13.05 22.89
N GLY A 134 6.23 13.72 22.87
CA GLY A 134 6.04 15.07 22.31
C GLY A 134 6.75 16.16 23.14
N ARG A 135 7.97 15.85 23.55
CA ARG A 135 8.75 16.50 24.60
C ARG A 135 9.77 17.42 23.94
N LYS A 136 9.62 18.71 24.20
CA LYS A 136 10.54 19.79 23.77
C LYS A 136 11.94 19.66 24.41
N ASP A 137 12.14 18.67 25.26
CA ASP A 137 13.32 18.38 26.09
C ASP A 137 14.13 17.14 25.65
N ILE A 138 13.73 16.43 24.58
CA ILE A 138 14.59 15.38 24.01
C ILE A 138 15.76 16.05 23.29
N ASP A 139 16.98 15.75 23.74
CA ASP A 139 18.22 16.09 23.01
C ASP A 139 18.08 15.69 21.53
N SER A 140 18.39 16.62 20.63
CA SER A 140 18.38 16.42 19.17
C SER A 140 19.05 15.11 18.75
N SER A 141 20.09 14.67 19.49
CA SER A 141 20.77 13.40 19.25
C SER A 141 19.89 12.16 19.51
N ALA A 142 19.05 12.18 20.55
CA ALA A 142 18.15 11.08 20.90
C ALA A 142 16.94 11.02 19.95
N TYR A 143 16.42 12.18 19.54
CA TYR A 143 15.38 12.26 18.50
C TYR A 143 15.90 11.69 17.17
N LYS A 144 17.10 12.10 16.76
CA LYS A 144 17.75 11.60 15.54
C LYS A 144 17.92 10.08 15.56
N LYS A 145 18.41 9.51 16.68
CA LYS A 145 18.57 8.05 16.81
C LYS A 145 17.26 7.28 16.65
N ILE A 146 16.17 7.78 17.22
CA ILE A 146 14.86 7.13 17.09
C ILE A 146 14.36 7.24 15.64
N ASN A 147 14.52 8.42 15.02
CA ASN A 147 14.17 8.62 13.62
C ASN A 147 14.96 7.71 12.68
N ASP A 148 16.28 7.59 12.87
CA ASP A 148 17.14 6.70 12.09
C ASP A 148 16.73 5.22 12.28
N SER A 149 16.34 4.84 13.49
CA SER A 149 15.84 3.49 13.79
C SER A 149 14.50 3.20 13.09
N MET A 150 13.61 4.20 13.00
CA MET A 150 12.34 4.08 12.26
C MET A 150 12.57 3.96 10.75
N ILE A 151 13.54 4.70 10.20
CA ILE A 151 13.95 4.58 8.80
C ILE A 151 14.48 3.16 8.54
N ALA A 152 15.38 2.67 9.39
CA ALA A 152 15.93 1.32 9.27
C ALA A 152 14.84 0.24 9.35
N LEU A 153 13.89 0.37 10.28
CA LEU A 153 12.73 -0.52 10.40
C LEU A 153 11.88 -0.53 9.13
N THR A 154 11.64 0.64 8.54
CA THR A 154 10.87 0.79 7.29
C THR A 154 11.59 0.14 6.11
N LEU A 155 12.92 0.29 6.01
CA LEU A 155 13.74 -0.36 4.98
C LEU A 155 13.74 -1.89 5.14
N ALA A 156 13.88 -2.38 6.38
CA ALA A 156 13.79 -3.81 6.67
C ALA A 156 12.41 -4.37 6.31
N HIS A 157 11.33 -3.63 6.62
CA HIS A 157 9.97 -4.02 6.27
C HIS A 157 9.78 -4.16 4.76
N ARG A 158 10.29 -3.20 3.98
CA ARG A 158 10.29 -3.27 2.51
C ARG A 158 10.91 -4.57 1.99
N ASN A 159 12.04 -4.99 2.55
CA ASN A 159 12.69 -6.26 2.17
C ASN A 159 11.85 -7.49 2.58
N ARG A 160 11.20 -7.44 3.76
CA ARG A 160 10.25 -8.49 4.19
C ARG A 160 9.08 -8.60 3.20
N ILE A 161 8.52 -7.49 2.73
CA ILE A 161 7.46 -7.45 1.72
C ILE A 161 7.94 -8.11 0.41
N TYR A 162 9.12 -7.70 -0.08
CA TYR A 162 9.71 -8.26 -1.30
C TYR A 162 9.87 -9.79 -1.20
N ASN A 163 10.51 -10.28 -0.13
CA ASN A 163 10.77 -11.70 0.07
C ASN A 163 9.46 -12.50 0.22
N PHE A 164 8.49 -11.94 0.95
CA PHE A 164 7.17 -12.56 1.10
C PHE A 164 6.52 -12.82 -0.26
N TYR A 165 6.47 -11.82 -1.15
CA TYR A 165 5.89 -12.03 -2.48
C TYR A 165 6.72 -12.97 -3.35
N LYS A 166 8.05 -12.87 -3.30
CA LYS A 166 8.95 -13.79 -4.03
C LYS A 166 8.71 -15.26 -3.66
N GLU A 167 8.49 -15.55 -2.40
CA GLU A 167 8.29 -16.93 -1.91
C GLU A 167 6.86 -17.44 -2.12
N ASN A 168 5.86 -16.56 -2.01
CA ASN A 168 4.45 -16.95 -2.00
C ASN A 168 3.76 -16.77 -3.37
N VAL A 169 4.38 -16.08 -4.32
CA VAL A 169 3.85 -15.88 -5.68
C VAL A 169 4.74 -16.62 -6.68
N LYS A 170 4.45 -17.91 -6.90
CA LYS A 170 5.31 -18.82 -7.70
C LYS A 170 5.35 -18.57 -9.23
N GLN A 171 4.67 -17.58 -9.80
CA GLN A 171 4.53 -17.45 -11.28
C GLN A 171 4.42 -16.02 -11.85
N ARG A 172 5.09 -15.00 -11.28
CA ARG A 172 5.25 -13.70 -11.99
C ARG A 172 6.60 -13.06 -11.68
N PRO A 173 7.17 -12.25 -12.59
CA PRO A 173 8.17 -11.27 -12.18
C PRO A 173 7.49 -10.33 -11.18
N TYR A 174 7.82 -10.48 -9.90
CA TYR A 174 7.62 -9.40 -8.95
C TYR A 174 8.49 -8.26 -9.49
N VAL A 175 7.88 -7.15 -9.92
CA VAL A 175 8.64 -5.95 -10.16
C VAL A 175 9.20 -5.59 -8.80
N ALA A 176 10.50 -5.88 -8.62
CA ALA A 176 11.23 -5.48 -7.45
C ALA A 176 10.84 -4.03 -7.18
N LEU A 177 10.52 -3.72 -5.93
CA LEU A 177 10.68 -2.35 -5.48
C LEU A 177 12.17 -2.09 -5.69
N GLU A 178 12.59 -1.63 -6.87
CA GLU A 178 14.01 -1.44 -7.13
C GLU A 178 14.53 -0.41 -6.13
N PRO A 179 15.64 -0.69 -5.43
CA PRO A 179 16.31 0.37 -4.69
C PRO A 179 16.74 1.41 -5.72
N TYR A 180 16.21 2.63 -5.64
CA TYR A 180 16.94 3.75 -6.20
C TYR A 180 18.21 3.89 -5.36
N VAL A 181 19.31 3.39 -5.93
CA VAL A 181 20.68 3.66 -5.52
C VAL A 181 20.91 5.13 -5.83
N TRP A 182 20.59 6.05 -4.92
CA TRP A 182 21.21 7.40 -4.85
C TRP A 182 20.97 8.03 -3.49
N LEU A 183 21.91 7.77 -2.56
CA LEU A 183 22.41 8.75 -1.58
C LEU A 183 23.87 8.39 -1.23
N GLN A 184 24.66 8.13 -2.28
CA GLN A 184 26.10 8.36 -2.30
C GLN A 184 26.44 9.27 -3.49
N SER A 185 25.89 10.48 -3.47
CA SER A 185 26.59 11.66 -3.98
C SER A 185 26.04 12.89 -3.27
N LYS A 186 26.77 13.31 -2.25
CA LYS A 186 27.28 14.67 -2.07
C LYS A 186 28.30 14.63 -0.96
#